data_AF-A0A7S1XBD3-F1
#
_entry.id   AF-A0A7S1XBD3-F1
#
_cell.length_a   1.000
_cell.length_b   1.000
_cell.length_c   1.000
_cell.angle_alpha   90.00
_cell.angle_beta   90.00
_cell.angle_gamma   90.00
#
_symmetry.space_group_name_H-M   'P 1'
#
loop_
_entity.id
_entity.type
_entity.pdbx_description
1 polymer ?
#
loop_
_entity_poly.entity_id
_entity_poly.type
_entity_poly.pdbx_seq_one_letter_code
_entity_poly.pdbx_strand_id
1 'polypeptide(L)'
;KEIPKKGQKKKKKKKSWLENMTEANHTLEWDSRRRLALQMDEWDELAGFRREFDIPRYTSVQNNVEEEPSDGPPWNGEGSDRQEVIYLAGNSLGLLPRRARQRIASHLDQWASMGVHGHFQGDEPWFAIEDRPAQLSVHLVGAEKATDVVYMNSLSVNLHLMMVAFYQPDPSSGRVKILMEEKAFPSDEHLVASQIRFHGLNPENSIVRVPASSEGHVLCTSAILETLLQEASTIALILLPGVHYLTGEVLAIEEVAKEANRLGIPIGLDLAHAVGNIELRLQEWGVDFACWCTYKYLNSGPGALSGAYLHGRHRHASELPRFAGWWGHERASRFMMEPTFVPQEGVRGFQLSNPSVFALAPVVASLTLFQEAGMPRLVRKSRSLGEYMARLLSHFLPNEVAVLTPEARGCQL
;
A
#
# COMPACT_ATOMS: atom_id res chain seq x y z
N LYS A 1 5.75 -50.55 42.14
CA LYS A 1 4.95 -50.10 40.97
C LYS A 1 5.39 -48.67 40.66
N GLU A 2 6.48 -48.54 39.91
CA GLU A 2 7.03 -47.24 39.51
C GLU A 2 6.37 -46.77 38.21
N ILE A 3 5.99 -45.49 38.18
CA ILE A 3 5.33 -44.84 37.06
C ILE A 3 6.42 -44.30 36.11
N PRO A 4 6.43 -44.64 34.80
CA PRO A 4 7.45 -44.10 33.90
C PRO A 4 7.18 -42.63 33.55
N LYS A 5 8.20 -41.79 33.70
CA LYS A 5 8.21 -40.39 33.25
C LYS A 5 8.05 -40.32 31.72
N LYS A 6 7.02 -39.62 31.25
CA LYS A 6 6.83 -39.28 29.82
C LYS A 6 7.98 -38.38 29.34
N GLY A 7 8.69 -38.83 28.32
CA GLY A 7 9.75 -38.07 27.65
C GLY A 7 9.21 -36.80 26.98
N GLN A 8 9.87 -35.68 27.27
CA GLN A 8 9.71 -34.43 26.52
C GLN A 8 10.17 -34.64 25.07
N LYS A 9 9.24 -34.60 24.11
CA LYS A 9 9.60 -34.46 22.69
C LYS A 9 10.20 -33.06 22.48
N LYS A 10 11.51 -32.98 22.26
CA LYS A 10 12.16 -31.80 21.70
C LYS A 10 11.46 -31.45 20.37
N LYS A 11 10.72 -30.35 20.32
CA LYS A 11 10.31 -29.73 19.04
C LYS A 11 11.60 -29.33 18.32
N LYS A 12 12.01 -30.08 17.29
CA LYS A 12 13.01 -29.61 16.33
C LYS A 12 12.45 -28.31 15.74
N LYS A 13 13.12 -27.17 15.97
CA LYS A 13 12.91 -25.97 15.15
C LYS A 13 13.16 -26.40 13.70
N LYS A 14 12.14 -26.35 12.84
CA LYS A 14 12.34 -26.48 11.41
C LYS A 14 13.19 -25.28 11.00
N LYS A 15 14.42 -25.54 10.56
CA LYS A 15 15.27 -24.52 9.91
C LYS A 15 14.53 -23.95 8.72
N SER A 16 14.78 -22.68 8.41
CA SER A 16 14.33 -22.05 7.17
C SER A 16 14.93 -22.83 6.00
N TRP A 17 14.14 -23.12 4.96
CA TRP A 17 14.61 -23.86 3.79
C TRP A 17 15.78 -23.15 3.08
N LEU A 18 15.87 -21.81 3.16
CA LEU A 18 17.01 -21.02 2.71
C LEU A 18 18.34 -21.50 3.28
N GLU A 19 18.38 -21.91 4.55
CA GLU A 19 19.60 -22.36 5.24
C GLU A 19 20.06 -23.75 4.78
N ASN A 20 19.18 -24.55 4.18
CA ASN A 20 19.54 -25.87 3.66
C ASN A 20 20.03 -25.81 2.20
N MET A 21 19.83 -24.68 1.50
CA MET A 21 20.13 -24.56 0.07
C MET A 21 21.47 -23.88 -0.23
N THR A 22 22.14 -23.29 0.76
CA THR A 22 23.50 -22.74 0.62
C THR A 22 24.58 -23.81 0.45
N GLU A 23 24.27 -25.09 0.71
CA GLU A 23 25.24 -26.20 0.56
C GLU A 23 25.13 -26.95 -0.79
N ALA A 24 24.18 -26.63 -1.67
CA ALA A 24 23.99 -27.32 -2.95
C ALA A 24 24.33 -26.42 -4.16
N ASN A 25 25.54 -26.62 -4.70
CA ASN A 25 26.13 -25.91 -5.84
C ASN A 25 25.38 -26.04 -7.18
N HIS A 26 25.29 -24.91 -7.88
CA HIS A 26 25.49 -24.62 -9.32
C HIS A 26 24.87 -25.43 -10.48
N THR A 27 24.16 -26.54 -10.29
CA THR A 27 23.49 -27.23 -11.43
C THR A 27 22.10 -27.75 -11.06
N LEU A 28 21.12 -26.84 -11.00
CA LEU A 28 19.72 -27.23 -10.96
C LEU A 28 19.25 -27.58 -12.38
N GLU A 29 19.03 -28.86 -12.70
CA GLU A 29 18.39 -29.26 -13.95
C GLU A 29 16.94 -28.71 -14.06
N TRP A 30 16.42 -28.54 -15.28
CA TRP A 30 15.08 -27.97 -15.51
C TRP A 30 13.97 -28.74 -14.77
N ASP A 31 14.02 -30.06 -14.84
CA ASP A 31 13.06 -30.92 -14.17
C ASP A 31 13.15 -30.80 -12.65
N SER A 32 14.34 -30.55 -12.09
CA SER A 32 14.52 -30.31 -10.67
C SER A 32 13.94 -28.97 -10.21
N ARG A 33 14.00 -27.92 -11.04
CA ARG A 33 13.37 -26.61 -10.77
C ARG A 33 11.85 -26.66 -10.86
N ARG A 34 11.31 -27.30 -11.91
CA ARG A 34 9.86 -27.48 -12.05
C ARG A 34 9.29 -28.32 -10.91
N ARG A 35 9.98 -29.40 -10.51
CA ARG A 35 9.61 -30.19 -9.33
C ARG A 35 9.64 -29.35 -8.06
N LEU A 36 10.64 -28.50 -7.89
CA LEU A 36 10.72 -27.59 -6.76
C LEU A 36 9.55 -26.60 -6.73
N ALA A 37 9.22 -25.95 -7.85
CA ALA A 37 8.07 -25.03 -7.92
C ALA A 37 6.76 -25.74 -7.54
N LEU A 38 6.49 -26.92 -8.10
CA LEU A 38 5.31 -27.72 -7.76
C LEU A 38 5.26 -28.09 -6.27
N GLN A 39 6.41 -28.46 -5.69
CA GLN A 39 6.51 -28.78 -4.28
C GLN A 39 6.29 -27.54 -3.38
N MET A 40 6.78 -26.37 -3.80
CA MET A 40 6.52 -25.10 -3.10
C MET A 40 5.02 -24.76 -3.13
N ASP A 41 4.34 -24.98 -4.26
CA ASP A 41 2.89 -24.79 -4.37
C ASP A 41 2.11 -25.78 -3.47
N GLU A 42 2.54 -27.04 -3.36
CA GLU A 42 1.94 -28.04 -2.46
C GLU A 42 2.08 -27.66 -0.98
N TRP A 43 3.16 -26.97 -0.61
CA TRP A 43 3.42 -26.52 0.76
C TRP A 43 2.83 -25.16 1.09
N ASP A 44 2.28 -24.46 0.10
CA ASP A 44 1.74 -23.12 0.27
C ASP A 44 0.44 -23.12 1.07
N GLU A 45 0.52 -22.67 2.32
CA GLU A 45 -0.64 -22.49 3.20
C GLU A 45 -1.67 -21.49 2.67
N LEU A 46 -1.30 -20.65 1.70
CA LEU A 46 -2.18 -19.66 1.07
C LEU A 46 -2.72 -20.10 -0.29
N ALA A 47 -2.46 -21.34 -0.75
CA ALA A 47 -2.83 -21.78 -2.10
C ALA A 47 -4.34 -21.68 -2.38
N GLY A 48 -5.16 -21.86 -1.35
CA GLY A 48 -6.63 -21.73 -1.44
C GLY A 48 -7.10 -20.35 -1.88
N PHE A 49 -6.40 -19.27 -1.50
CA PHE A 49 -6.79 -17.90 -1.84
C PHE A 49 -6.77 -17.62 -3.33
N ARG A 50 -6.00 -18.37 -4.12
CA ARG A 50 -5.98 -18.22 -5.59
C ARG A 50 -7.37 -18.40 -6.20
N ARG A 51 -8.24 -19.21 -5.58
CA ARG A 51 -9.62 -19.47 -6.06
C ARG A 51 -10.59 -18.34 -5.75
N GLU A 52 -10.19 -17.38 -4.91
CA GLU A 52 -10.97 -16.19 -4.56
C GLU A 52 -10.84 -15.08 -5.61
N PHE A 53 -9.98 -15.24 -6.62
CA PHE A 53 -9.73 -14.25 -7.66
C PHE A 53 -10.16 -14.74 -9.04
N ASP A 54 -10.64 -13.81 -9.86
CA ASP A 54 -10.82 -14.03 -11.29
C ASP A 54 -9.51 -13.71 -12.02
N ILE A 55 -8.78 -14.76 -12.42
CA ILE A 55 -7.53 -14.63 -13.18
C ILE A 55 -7.87 -14.58 -14.68
N PRO A 56 -7.38 -13.57 -15.45
CA PRO A 56 -7.61 -13.51 -16.89
C PRO A 56 -7.10 -14.75 -17.62
N ARG A 57 -7.74 -15.09 -18.74
CA ARG A 57 -7.27 -16.12 -19.67
C ARG A 57 -6.63 -15.47 -20.89
N TYR A 58 -5.68 -16.16 -21.52
CA TYR A 58 -4.94 -15.61 -22.67
C TYR A 58 -5.85 -15.14 -23.81
N THR A 59 -6.91 -15.88 -24.12
CA THR A 59 -7.88 -15.52 -25.17
C THR A 59 -8.63 -14.22 -24.90
N SER A 60 -8.97 -13.95 -23.64
CA SER A 60 -9.64 -12.69 -23.25
C SER A 60 -8.73 -11.47 -23.42
N VAL A 61 -7.41 -11.66 -23.34
CA VAL A 61 -6.43 -10.60 -23.55
C VAL A 61 -6.13 -10.42 -25.04
N GLN A 62 -6.01 -11.52 -25.81
CA GLN A 62 -5.69 -11.48 -27.24
C GLN A 62 -6.82 -10.91 -28.11
N ASN A 63 -8.08 -11.26 -27.84
CA ASN A 63 -9.23 -10.86 -28.68
C ASN A 63 -9.59 -9.37 -28.61
N ASN A 64 -8.90 -8.58 -27.78
CA ASN A 64 -9.16 -7.16 -27.55
C ASN A 64 -7.99 -6.25 -27.96
N VAL A 65 -6.98 -6.78 -28.64
CA VAL A 65 -5.95 -5.97 -29.29
C VAL A 65 -6.46 -5.66 -30.70
N GLU A 66 -7.15 -4.53 -30.89
CA GLU A 66 -7.24 -3.94 -32.22
C GLU A 66 -5.80 -3.69 -32.70
N GLU A 67 -5.52 -3.96 -33.98
CA GLU A 67 -4.20 -3.79 -34.62
C GLU A 67 -3.78 -2.31 -34.61
N GLU A 68 -3.47 -1.73 -33.45
CA GLU A 68 -2.69 -0.50 -33.40
C GLU A 68 -1.23 -0.83 -33.72
N PRO A 69 -0.56 -0.01 -34.55
CA PRO A 69 0.84 -0.22 -34.88
C PRO A 69 1.70 0.11 -33.67
N SER A 70 1.91 -0.86 -32.78
CA SER A 70 2.92 -0.75 -31.73
C SER A 70 4.26 -1.19 -32.29
N ASP A 71 5.32 -0.40 -32.09
CA ASP A 71 6.72 -0.73 -32.42
C ASP A 71 7.30 -1.89 -31.55
N GLY A 72 6.45 -2.58 -30.78
CA GLY A 72 6.79 -3.77 -30.01
C GLY A 72 6.57 -5.05 -30.80
N PRO A 73 7.35 -6.12 -30.52
CA PRO A 73 7.10 -7.41 -31.14
C PRO A 73 5.68 -7.91 -30.77
N PRO A 74 4.92 -8.47 -31.72
CA PRO A 74 3.62 -9.06 -31.41
C PRO A 74 3.77 -10.16 -30.36
N TRP A 75 2.87 -10.18 -29.38
CA TRP A 75 2.88 -11.17 -28.31
C TRP A 75 2.66 -12.58 -28.89
N ASN A 76 3.68 -13.42 -28.79
CA ASN A 76 3.82 -14.72 -29.42
C ASN A 76 3.47 -15.90 -28.48
N GLY A 77 2.63 -15.68 -27.46
CA GLY A 77 2.35 -16.72 -26.49
C GLY A 77 1.46 -17.84 -27.06
N GLU A 78 2.09 -19.00 -27.27
CA GLU A 78 1.44 -20.28 -27.49
C GLU A 78 0.71 -20.76 -26.21
N GLY A 79 -0.47 -20.19 -25.95
CA GLY A 79 -1.35 -20.62 -24.85
C GLY A 79 -2.63 -21.27 -25.36
N SER A 80 -2.98 -22.46 -24.88
CA SER A 80 -4.27 -23.08 -25.22
C SER A 80 -5.46 -22.31 -24.63
N ASP A 81 -6.63 -22.38 -25.27
CA ASP A 81 -7.88 -21.62 -24.97
C ASP A 81 -8.33 -21.56 -23.49
N ARG A 82 -7.83 -22.44 -22.62
CA ARG A 82 -8.24 -22.57 -21.21
C ARG A 82 -7.21 -22.06 -20.20
N GLN A 83 -6.03 -21.63 -20.65
CA GLN A 83 -4.95 -21.30 -19.74
C GLN A 83 -5.08 -19.88 -19.18
N GLU A 84 -4.95 -19.76 -17.86
CA GLU A 84 -4.84 -18.48 -17.14
C GLU A 84 -3.52 -17.79 -17.48
N VAL A 85 -3.54 -16.46 -17.56
CA VAL A 85 -2.33 -15.68 -17.81
C VAL A 85 -1.39 -15.71 -16.60
N ILE A 86 -0.08 -15.66 -16.86
CA ILE A 86 0.92 -15.39 -15.83
C ILE A 86 0.86 -13.89 -15.51
N TYR A 87 0.08 -13.52 -14.50
CA TYR A 87 -0.18 -12.13 -14.14
C TYR A 87 0.84 -11.59 -13.13
N LEU A 88 1.89 -10.93 -13.62
CA LEU A 88 2.94 -10.31 -12.80
C LEU A 88 2.82 -8.78 -12.71
N ALA A 89 1.59 -8.26 -12.82
CA ALA A 89 1.28 -6.82 -12.83
C ALA A 89 0.34 -6.37 -11.69
N GLY A 90 0.18 -7.20 -10.65
CA GLY A 90 -0.68 -6.90 -9.49
C GLY A 90 -0.23 -5.69 -8.66
N ASN A 91 1.03 -5.29 -8.81
CA ASN A 91 1.59 -4.05 -8.25
C ASN A 91 1.05 -2.78 -8.94
N SER A 92 0.42 -2.90 -10.11
CA SER A 92 -0.19 -1.79 -10.85
C SER A 92 -1.72 -1.87 -10.80
N LEU A 93 -2.28 -3.04 -11.12
CA LEU A 93 -3.71 -3.30 -10.98
C LEU A 93 -3.92 -4.70 -10.41
N GLY A 94 -4.47 -4.78 -9.20
CA GLY A 94 -4.79 -6.04 -8.55
C GLY A 94 -5.92 -6.79 -9.25
N LEU A 95 -5.89 -8.12 -9.13
CA LEU A 95 -6.91 -8.99 -9.71
C LEU A 95 -8.26 -8.83 -9.00
N LEU A 96 -9.36 -9.04 -9.72
CA LEU A 96 -10.72 -8.92 -9.16
C LEU A 96 -11.01 -10.03 -8.14
N PRO A 97 -11.30 -9.70 -6.87
CA PRO A 97 -11.84 -10.66 -5.92
C PRO A 97 -13.27 -11.05 -6.30
N ARG A 98 -13.58 -12.34 -6.32
CA ARG A 98 -14.94 -12.84 -6.63
C ARG A 98 -15.99 -12.28 -5.67
N ARG A 99 -15.61 -12.10 -4.40
CA ARG A 99 -16.45 -11.50 -3.34
C ARG A 99 -16.84 -10.05 -3.65
N ALA A 100 -16.06 -9.31 -4.44
CA ALA A 100 -16.38 -7.93 -4.80
C ALA A 100 -17.65 -7.85 -5.66
N ARG A 101 -17.83 -8.78 -6.62
CA ARG A 101 -19.03 -8.83 -7.47
C ARG A 101 -20.29 -9.00 -6.62
N GLN A 102 -20.26 -9.93 -5.66
CA GLN A 102 -21.37 -10.23 -4.77
C GLN A 102 -21.74 -9.02 -3.89
N ARG A 103 -20.73 -8.32 -3.34
CA ARG A 103 -20.96 -7.14 -2.52
C ARG A 103 -21.55 -5.98 -3.30
N ILE A 104 -21.05 -5.72 -4.51
CA ILE A 104 -21.60 -4.67 -5.38
C ILE A 104 -23.07 -4.98 -5.69
N ALA A 105 -23.39 -6.23 -6.04
CA ALA A 105 -24.78 -6.65 -6.30
C ALA A 105 -25.68 -6.45 -5.09
N SER A 106 -25.22 -6.81 -3.88
CA SER A 106 -25.99 -6.60 -2.64
C SER A 106 -26.34 -5.12 -2.39
N HIS A 107 -25.40 -4.19 -2.63
CA HIS A 107 -25.72 -2.76 -2.49
C HIS A 107 -26.66 -2.24 -3.59
N LEU A 108 -26.62 -2.80 -4.80
CA LEU A 108 -27.60 -2.49 -5.84
C LEU A 108 -28.99 -2.96 -5.43
N ASP A 109 -29.10 -4.18 -4.89
CA ASP A 109 -30.37 -4.74 -4.41
C ASP A 109 -30.92 -3.94 -3.21
N GLN A 110 -30.06 -3.54 -2.27
CA GLN A 110 -30.43 -2.65 -1.16
C GLN A 110 -30.93 -1.31 -1.68
N TRP A 111 -30.27 -0.72 -2.67
CA TRP A 111 -30.72 0.55 -3.25
C TRP A 111 -32.07 0.41 -3.95
N ALA A 112 -32.25 -0.64 -4.75
CA ALA A 112 -33.49 -0.90 -5.47
C ALA A 112 -34.68 -1.12 -4.52
N SER A 113 -34.45 -1.80 -3.39
CA SER A 113 -35.52 -2.16 -2.44
C SER A 113 -35.79 -1.09 -1.38
N MET A 114 -34.79 -0.33 -0.94
CA MET A 114 -34.91 0.59 0.20
C MET A 114 -34.81 2.07 -0.15
N GLY A 115 -34.26 2.43 -1.32
CA GLY A 115 -34.02 3.82 -1.69
C GLY A 115 -33.23 4.57 -0.60
N VAL A 116 -33.72 5.73 -0.18
CA VAL A 116 -33.09 6.55 0.87
C VAL A 116 -33.01 5.84 2.23
N HIS A 117 -33.90 4.88 2.52
CA HIS A 117 -33.87 4.15 3.78
C HIS A 117 -32.62 3.27 3.93
N GLY A 118 -31.96 2.92 2.82
CA GLY A 118 -30.67 2.20 2.83
C GLY A 118 -29.53 2.94 3.53
N HIS A 119 -29.67 4.25 3.81
CA HIS A 119 -28.73 4.95 4.68
C HIS A 119 -28.72 4.43 6.13
N PHE A 120 -29.86 3.96 6.63
CA PHE A 120 -30.06 3.61 8.03
C PHE A 120 -30.50 2.15 8.25
N GLN A 121 -30.88 1.45 7.18
CA GLN A 121 -31.40 0.08 7.20
C GLN A 121 -30.59 -0.82 6.26
N GLY A 122 -30.85 -2.13 6.33
CA GLY A 122 -30.13 -3.16 5.58
C GLY A 122 -28.97 -3.78 6.36
N ASP A 123 -28.31 -4.77 5.76
CA ASP A 123 -27.19 -5.48 6.36
C ASP A 123 -25.98 -4.55 6.55
N GLU A 124 -25.78 -3.61 5.62
CA GLU A 124 -24.75 -2.57 5.69
C GLU A 124 -25.34 -1.18 5.45
N PRO A 125 -25.83 -0.51 6.51
CA PRO A 125 -26.35 0.85 6.41
C PRO A 125 -25.29 1.85 5.93
N TRP A 126 -25.62 2.66 4.93
CA TRP A 126 -24.61 3.52 4.28
C TRP A 126 -24.12 4.68 5.15
N PHE A 127 -24.83 5.03 6.22
CA PHE A 127 -24.43 6.08 7.15
C PHE A 127 -23.12 5.81 7.89
N ALA A 128 -22.77 4.54 8.10
CA ALA A 128 -21.57 4.10 8.81
C ALA A 128 -20.69 3.17 7.96
N ILE A 129 -20.85 3.21 6.64
CA ILE A 129 -20.18 2.28 5.71
C ILE A 129 -18.65 2.38 5.77
N GLU A 130 -18.10 3.52 6.20
CA GLU A 130 -16.66 3.71 6.38
C GLU A 130 -16.06 2.95 7.56
N ASP A 131 -16.88 2.52 8.54
CA ASP A 131 -16.38 1.93 9.79
C ASP A 131 -15.76 0.55 9.53
N ARG A 132 -16.40 -0.27 8.69
CA ARG A 132 -15.94 -1.63 8.40
C ARG A 132 -14.56 -1.67 7.72
N PRO A 133 -14.29 -0.96 6.61
CA PRO A 133 -12.96 -0.97 6.01
C PRO A 133 -11.90 -0.37 6.94
N ALA A 134 -12.23 0.65 7.74
CA ALA A 134 -11.32 1.18 8.74
C ALA A 134 -10.92 0.13 9.80
N GLN A 135 -11.88 -0.65 10.31
CA GLN A 135 -11.63 -1.76 11.26
C GLN A 135 -10.75 -2.85 10.66
N LEU A 136 -11.00 -3.25 9.41
CA LEU A 136 -10.20 -4.28 8.73
C LEU A 136 -8.75 -3.83 8.52
N SER A 137 -8.51 -2.52 8.45
CA SER A 137 -7.20 -1.95 8.13
C SER A 137 -6.31 -1.68 9.34
N VAL A 138 -6.84 -1.72 10.57
CA VAL A 138 -6.05 -1.45 11.79
C VAL A 138 -4.77 -2.27 11.84
N HIS A 139 -4.88 -3.59 11.69
CA HIS A 139 -3.71 -4.47 11.67
C HIS A 139 -2.95 -4.47 10.34
N LEU A 140 -3.61 -4.09 9.23
CA LEU A 140 -3.00 -4.04 7.91
C LEU A 140 -1.94 -2.93 7.83
N VAL A 141 -2.22 -1.77 8.43
CA VAL A 141 -1.31 -0.62 8.43
C VAL A 141 -0.63 -0.39 9.79
N GLY A 142 -1.00 -1.14 10.82
CA GLY A 142 -0.48 -0.96 12.18
C GLY A 142 -0.92 0.37 12.79
N ALA A 143 -2.19 0.73 12.60
CA ALA A 143 -2.84 1.83 13.29
C ALA A 143 -3.21 1.42 14.72
N GLU A 144 -3.42 2.40 15.61
CA GLU A 144 -3.84 2.15 16.99
C GLU A 144 -5.35 1.85 17.07
N LYS A 145 -6.16 2.64 16.35
CA LYS A 145 -7.62 2.53 16.34
C LYS A 145 -8.17 2.62 14.93
N ALA A 146 -9.37 2.09 14.71
CA ALA A 146 -10.06 2.23 13.44
C ALA A 146 -10.30 3.70 13.06
N THR A 147 -10.50 4.60 14.02
CA THR A 147 -10.69 6.04 13.77
C THR A 147 -9.43 6.75 13.24
N ASP A 148 -8.28 6.10 13.23
CA ASP A 148 -7.06 6.60 12.58
C ASP A 148 -7.05 6.37 11.07
N VAL A 149 -7.96 5.55 10.56
CA VAL A 149 -8.00 5.15 9.15
C VAL A 149 -9.34 5.54 8.55
N VAL A 150 -9.30 6.07 7.32
CA VAL A 150 -10.50 6.35 6.54
C VAL A 150 -10.27 6.00 5.08
N TYR A 151 -11.34 5.58 4.40
CA TYR A 151 -11.34 5.38 2.96
C TYR A 151 -12.13 6.50 2.29
N MET A 152 -11.44 7.31 1.51
CA MET A 152 -11.98 8.49 0.85
C MET A 152 -11.15 8.84 -0.39
N ASN A 153 -11.80 9.49 -1.35
CA ASN A 153 -11.20 10.06 -2.57
C ASN A 153 -10.24 9.11 -3.31
N SER A 154 -9.29 9.66 -4.05
CA SER A 154 -8.14 8.96 -4.64
C SER A 154 -6.83 9.39 -3.97
N LEU A 155 -5.75 8.64 -4.22
CA LEU A 155 -4.48 8.74 -3.50
C LEU A 155 -3.91 10.18 -3.48
N SER A 156 -3.69 10.78 -4.65
CA SER A 156 -3.12 12.12 -4.74
C SER A 156 -4.04 13.18 -4.12
N VAL A 157 -5.36 12.98 -4.16
CA VAL A 157 -6.31 13.87 -3.46
C VAL A 157 -6.10 13.77 -1.95
N ASN A 158 -5.98 12.56 -1.41
CA ASN A 158 -5.75 12.38 0.03
C ASN A 158 -4.42 12.96 0.47
N LEU A 159 -3.35 12.77 -0.31
CA LEU A 159 -2.05 13.39 -0.03
C LEU A 159 -2.16 14.93 -0.01
N HIS A 160 -2.87 15.53 -0.97
CA HIS A 160 -3.13 16.97 -0.95
C HIS A 160 -3.84 17.40 0.34
N LEU A 161 -4.90 16.68 0.74
CA LEU A 161 -5.68 17.01 1.94
C LEU A 161 -4.85 16.85 3.23
N MET A 162 -3.98 15.84 3.31
CA MET A 162 -3.07 15.70 4.46
C MET A 162 -2.01 16.80 4.47
N MET A 163 -1.48 17.18 3.31
CA MET A 163 -0.51 18.28 3.22
C MET A 163 -1.09 19.63 3.61
N VAL A 164 -2.41 19.86 3.47
CA VAL A 164 -3.04 21.06 4.04
C VAL A 164 -2.77 21.16 5.55
N ALA A 165 -2.80 20.04 6.27
CA ALA A 165 -2.54 20.03 7.71
C ALA A 165 -1.05 20.10 8.06
N PHE A 166 -0.20 19.40 7.30
CA PHE A 166 1.19 19.12 7.70
C PHE A 166 2.26 19.91 6.95
N TYR A 167 1.98 20.40 5.74
CA TYR A 167 2.87 21.33 5.05
C TYR A 167 2.48 22.77 5.43
N GLN A 168 3.05 23.25 6.53
CA GLN A 168 2.87 24.61 7.02
C GLN A 168 4.21 25.36 6.91
N PRO A 169 4.62 25.76 5.68
CA PRO A 169 5.90 26.42 5.48
C PRO A 169 5.94 27.77 6.21
N ASP A 170 7.06 28.04 6.86
CA ASP A 170 7.32 29.27 7.59
C ASP A 170 8.57 29.98 7.03
N PRO A 171 8.38 30.97 6.14
CA PRO A 171 9.49 31.76 5.60
C PRO A 171 10.29 32.53 6.68
N SER A 172 9.71 32.79 7.85
CA SER A 172 10.40 33.56 8.90
C SER A 172 11.48 32.74 9.62
N SER A 173 11.25 31.43 9.80
CA SER A 173 12.27 30.48 10.30
C SER A 173 13.10 29.84 9.19
N GLY A 174 12.67 29.97 7.93
CA GLY A 174 13.31 29.32 6.77
C GLY A 174 12.86 27.87 6.55
N ARG A 175 11.96 27.34 7.38
CA ARG A 175 11.37 26.00 7.23
C ARG A 175 10.29 26.01 6.16
N VAL A 176 10.70 25.90 4.90
CA VAL A 176 9.80 26.00 3.73
C VAL A 176 9.87 24.80 2.79
N LYS A 177 10.91 23.97 2.92
CA LYS A 177 11.20 22.91 1.97
C LYS A 177 10.43 21.63 2.28
N ILE A 178 10.16 20.84 1.25
CA ILE A 178 9.69 19.45 1.37
C ILE A 178 10.84 18.52 1.01
N LEU A 179 11.13 17.55 1.89
CA LEU A 179 12.07 16.47 1.59
C LEU A 179 11.32 15.31 0.94
N MET A 180 11.82 14.84 -0.20
CA MET A 180 11.33 13.67 -0.93
C MET A 180 12.48 12.95 -1.63
N GLU A 181 12.24 11.77 -2.17
CA GLU A 181 13.22 11.01 -2.93
C GLU A 181 13.43 11.56 -4.35
N GLU A 182 14.64 11.38 -4.89
CA GLU A 182 14.88 11.58 -6.31
C GLU A 182 14.13 10.54 -7.16
N LYS A 183 13.57 10.97 -8.30
CA LYS A 183 12.76 10.12 -9.19
C LYS A 183 11.52 9.53 -8.49
N ALA A 184 10.91 10.31 -7.60
CA ALA A 184 9.63 9.97 -7.03
C ALA A 184 8.57 9.70 -8.12
N PHE A 185 7.47 9.04 -7.72
CA PHE A 185 6.38 8.80 -8.65
C PHE A 185 5.87 10.13 -9.23
N PRO A 186 5.61 10.25 -10.55
CA PRO A 186 5.34 11.55 -11.18
C PRO A 186 4.19 12.34 -10.55
N SER A 187 3.14 11.65 -10.06
CA SER A 187 2.03 12.33 -9.41
C SER A 187 2.45 13.02 -8.10
N ASP A 188 3.38 12.44 -7.35
CA ASP A 188 3.89 12.97 -6.08
C ASP A 188 4.77 14.19 -6.33
N GLU A 189 5.60 14.17 -7.36
CA GLU A 189 6.35 15.35 -7.83
C GLU A 189 5.42 16.51 -8.20
N HIS A 190 4.36 16.24 -8.97
CA HIS A 190 3.37 17.25 -9.34
C HIS A 190 2.61 17.80 -8.13
N LEU A 191 2.27 16.93 -7.18
CA LEU A 191 1.56 17.25 -5.96
C LEU A 191 2.41 18.14 -5.03
N VAL A 192 3.68 17.77 -4.79
CA VAL A 192 4.62 18.57 -4.01
C VAL A 192 4.84 19.93 -4.66
N ALA A 193 5.13 19.96 -5.97
CA ALA A 193 5.35 21.22 -6.67
C ALA A 193 4.12 22.13 -6.66
N SER A 194 2.91 21.58 -6.79
CA SER A 194 1.68 22.38 -6.75
C SER A 194 1.34 22.89 -5.35
N GLN A 195 1.61 22.11 -4.29
CA GLN A 195 1.48 22.58 -2.90
C GLN A 195 2.45 23.72 -2.60
N ILE A 196 3.72 23.59 -2.99
CA ILE A 196 4.71 24.66 -2.84
C ILE A 196 4.25 25.95 -3.54
N ARG A 197 3.77 25.85 -4.79
CA ARG A 197 3.23 27.02 -5.52
C ARG A 197 1.98 27.60 -4.86
N PHE A 198 1.10 26.76 -4.31
CA PHE A 198 -0.10 27.20 -3.59
C PHE A 198 0.27 28.07 -2.37
N HIS A 199 1.39 27.75 -1.71
CA HIS A 199 1.95 28.55 -0.61
C HIS A 199 2.84 29.73 -1.09
N GLY A 200 2.85 30.04 -2.40
CA GLY A 200 3.60 31.18 -2.95
C GLY A 200 5.10 30.99 -3.06
N LEU A 201 5.59 29.74 -2.98
CA LEU A 201 7.01 29.39 -3.02
C LEU A 201 7.41 28.83 -4.40
N ASN A 202 8.71 28.74 -4.69
CA ASN A 202 9.23 28.15 -5.93
C ASN A 202 9.64 26.67 -5.72
N PRO A 203 9.04 25.69 -6.43
CA PRO A 203 9.44 24.29 -6.35
C PRO A 203 10.92 24.02 -6.65
N GLU A 204 11.58 24.84 -7.47
CA GLU A 204 12.99 24.64 -7.83
C GLU A 204 13.94 24.79 -6.64
N ASN A 205 13.57 25.58 -5.62
CA ASN A 205 14.40 25.82 -4.44
C ASN A 205 13.76 25.34 -3.13
N SER A 206 12.52 24.83 -3.19
CA SER A 206 11.74 24.40 -2.03
C SER A 206 11.52 22.87 -1.97
N ILE A 207 12.24 22.11 -2.80
CA ILE A 207 12.27 20.64 -2.73
C ILE A 207 13.70 20.19 -2.43
N VAL A 208 13.86 19.42 -1.36
CA VAL A 208 15.10 18.68 -1.06
C VAL A 208 14.94 17.27 -1.58
N ARG A 209 15.71 16.91 -2.61
CA ARG A 209 15.70 15.56 -3.18
C ARG A 209 16.81 14.74 -2.56
N VAL A 210 16.46 13.61 -1.96
CA VAL A 210 17.44 12.63 -1.50
C VAL A 210 18.04 11.95 -2.73
N PRO A 211 19.37 12.05 -2.95
CA PRO A 211 19.99 11.48 -4.12
C PRO A 211 19.92 9.95 -4.08
N ALA A 212 19.62 9.34 -5.23
CA ALA A 212 19.80 7.90 -5.38
C ALA A 212 21.30 7.56 -5.52
N SER A 213 21.69 6.36 -5.11
CA SER A 213 23.06 5.88 -5.34
C SER A 213 23.38 5.87 -6.84
N SER A 214 24.62 6.24 -7.19
CA SER A 214 25.12 6.17 -8.57
C SER A 214 25.07 4.76 -9.15
N GLU A 215 25.13 3.75 -8.27
CA GLU A 215 24.98 2.34 -8.60
C GLU A 215 23.57 1.87 -8.20
N GLY A 216 22.69 1.63 -9.19
CA GLY A 216 21.43 0.92 -8.99
C GLY A 216 20.17 1.75 -8.71
N HIS A 217 20.26 3.08 -8.64
CA HIS A 217 19.11 3.96 -8.37
C HIS A 217 18.42 3.70 -7.01
N VAL A 218 19.15 3.14 -6.04
CA VAL A 218 18.64 2.75 -4.71
C VAL A 218 18.84 3.93 -3.73
N LEU A 219 17.87 4.13 -2.84
CA LEU A 219 17.87 5.18 -1.83
C LEU A 219 18.45 4.63 -0.53
N CYS A 220 19.77 4.73 -0.37
CA CYS A 220 20.42 4.33 0.87
C CYS A 220 19.83 5.07 2.07
N THR A 221 19.47 4.34 3.12
CA THR A 221 18.93 4.92 4.37
C THR A 221 19.85 5.98 4.96
N SER A 222 21.17 5.78 4.87
CA SER A 222 22.17 6.77 5.30
C SER A 222 22.05 8.08 4.52
N ALA A 223 21.81 8.02 3.21
CA ALA A 223 21.64 9.21 2.39
C ALA A 223 20.37 9.98 2.78
N ILE A 224 19.27 9.29 3.12
CA ILE A 224 18.05 9.94 3.63
C ILE A 224 18.35 10.66 4.95
N LEU A 225 18.99 9.98 5.90
CA LEU A 225 19.29 10.53 7.22
C LEU A 225 20.30 11.67 7.16
N GLU A 226 21.36 11.54 6.36
CA GLU A 226 22.35 12.60 6.14
C GLU A 226 21.69 13.84 5.51
N THR A 227 20.89 13.66 4.45
CA THR A 227 20.13 14.76 3.83
C THR A 227 19.21 15.43 4.84
N LEU A 228 18.45 14.64 5.60
CA LEU A 228 17.53 15.15 6.63
C LEU A 228 18.27 15.97 7.70
N LEU A 229 19.41 15.49 8.19
CA LEU A 229 20.20 16.18 9.21
C LEU A 229 20.82 17.48 8.69
N GLN A 230 21.33 17.47 7.44
CA GLN A 230 21.94 18.65 6.81
C GLN A 230 20.91 19.76 6.54
N GLU A 231 19.69 19.39 6.14
CA GLU A 231 18.62 20.32 5.76
C GLU A 231 17.57 20.51 6.86
N ALA A 232 17.79 19.99 8.06
CA ALA A 232 16.78 19.94 9.14
C ALA A 232 16.15 21.29 9.47
N SER A 233 16.92 22.38 9.38
CA SER A 233 16.46 23.75 9.66
C SER A 233 15.60 24.35 8.55
N THR A 234 15.59 23.75 7.35
CA THR A 234 14.85 24.26 6.18
C THR A 234 13.63 23.42 5.82
N ILE A 235 13.52 22.21 6.35
CA ILE A 235 12.43 21.27 6.04
C ILE A 235 11.20 21.56 6.90
N ALA A 236 10.06 21.70 6.22
CA ALA A 236 8.71 21.83 6.80
C ALA A 236 7.94 20.49 6.82
N LEU A 237 8.23 19.60 5.86
CA LEU A 237 7.58 18.30 5.73
C LEU A 237 8.52 17.30 5.05
N ILE A 238 8.49 16.05 5.50
CA ILE A 238 9.03 14.90 4.78
C ILE A 238 7.87 14.16 4.13
N LEU A 239 7.96 13.90 2.82
CA LEU A 239 7.03 13.03 2.10
C LEU A 239 7.85 11.97 1.36
N LEU A 240 7.72 10.71 1.77
CA LEU A 240 8.48 9.58 1.21
C LEU A 240 7.56 8.40 0.89
N PRO A 241 7.93 7.53 -0.06
CA PRO A 241 7.22 6.30 -0.31
C PRO A 241 7.54 5.27 0.78
N GLY A 242 6.60 4.39 1.11
CA GLY A 242 6.91 3.19 1.89
C GLY A 242 7.73 2.16 1.09
N VAL A 243 7.44 2.06 -0.21
CA VAL A 243 8.17 1.23 -1.17
C VAL A 243 8.36 2.03 -2.46
N HIS A 244 9.59 2.17 -2.92
CA HIS A 244 9.88 2.92 -4.14
C HIS A 244 9.30 2.19 -5.37
N TYR A 245 8.54 2.91 -6.20
CA TYR A 245 7.70 2.29 -7.24
C TYR A 245 8.51 1.58 -8.33
N LEU A 246 9.69 2.12 -8.67
CA LEU A 246 10.55 1.63 -9.74
C LEU A 246 11.51 0.54 -9.26
N THR A 247 12.19 0.78 -8.14
CA THR A 247 13.25 -0.11 -7.63
C THR A 247 12.72 -1.16 -6.66
N GLY A 248 11.46 -1.08 -6.22
CA GLY A 248 10.89 -2.03 -5.26
C GLY A 248 11.50 -1.96 -3.85
N GLU A 249 12.38 -0.99 -3.59
CA GLU A 249 13.07 -0.82 -2.33
C GLU A 249 12.10 -0.45 -1.21
N VAL A 250 12.26 -1.09 -0.06
CA VAL A 250 11.57 -0.74 1.20
C VAL A 250 12.45 0.22 1.97
N LEU A 251 11.97 1.46 2.16
CA LEU A 251 12.72 2.45 2.93
C LEU A 251 12.71 2.12 4.43
N ALA A 252 13.77 2.50 5.15
CA ALA A 252 13.86 2.36 6.60
C ALA A 252 13.00 3.40 7.35
N ILE A 253 11.68 3.35 7.12
CA ILE A 253 10.70 4.32 7.60
C ILE A 253 10.77 4.54 9.11
N GLU A 254 11.00 3.49 9.89
CA GLU A 254 11.09 3.59 11.35
C GLU A 254 12.24 4.50 11.80
N GLU A 255 13.42 4.38 11.17
CA GLU A 255 14.60 5.17 11.51
C GLU A 255 14.40 6.64 11.09
N VAL A 256 13.90 6.85 9.87
CA VAL A 256 13.63 8.19 9.34
C VAL A 256 12.55 8.89 10.16
N ALA A 257 11.46 8.19 10.51
CA ALA A 257 10.39 8.76 11.32
C ALA A 257 10.87 9.10 12.73
N LYS A 258 11.68 8.25 13.38
CA LYS A 258 12.27 8.56 14.70
C LYS A 258 13.09 9.85 14.65
N GLU A 259 13.93 10.01 13.62
CA GLU A 259 14.77 11.19 13.47
C GLU A 259 13.95 12.45 13.11
N ALA A 260 12.95 12.32 12.24
CA ALA A 260 12.01 13.38 11.91
C ALA A 260 11.27 13.90 13.16
N ASN A 261 10.74 12.97 13.96
CA ASN A 261 10.08 13.29 15.25
C ASN A 261 11.06 14.01 16.21
N ARG A 262 12.32 13.57 16.30
CA ARG A 262 13.35 14.21 17.13
C ARG A 262 13.62 15.66 16.70
N LEU A 263 13.56 15.94 15.41
CA LEU A 263 13.79 17.26 14.81
C LEU A 263 12.54 18.14 14.76
N GLY A 264 11.37 17.61 15.17
CA GLY A 264 10.08 18.29 15.10
C GLY A 264 9.59 18.50 13.66
N ILE A 265 9.98 17.63 12.73
CA ILE A 265 9.59 17.68 11.32
C ILE A 265 8.49 16.63 11.09
N PRO A 266 7.30 17.03 10.61
CA PRO A 266 6.26 16.07 10.22
C PRO A 266 6.72 15.12 9.12
N ILE A 267 6.32 13.86 9.22
CA ILE A 267 6.58 12.83 8.22
C ILE A 267 5.28 12.21 7.69
N GLY A 268 5.07 12.38 6.39
CA GLY A 268 4.00 11.78 5.61
C GLY A 268 4.52 10.66 4.70
N LEU A 269 3.68 9.65 4.45
CA LEU A 269 4.03 8.56 3.55
C LEU A 269 3.03 8.35 2.41
N ASP A 270 3.55 8.15 1.18
CA ASP A 270 2.84 7.45 0.11
C ASP A 270 3.06 5.93 0.27
N LEU A 271 2.00 5.20 0.53
CA LEU A 271 2.04 3.75 0.74
C LEU A 271 1.41 2.96 -0.41
N ALA A 272 1.31 3.53 -1.62
CA ALA A 272 0.70 2.90 -2.78
C ALA A 272 1.32 1.54 -3.12
N HIS A 273 2.63 1.41 -2.98
CA HIS A 273 3.34 0.14 -3.17
C HIS A 273 3.63 -0.62 -1.87
N ALA A 274 3.20 -0.10 -0.71
CA ALA A 274 3.52 -0.69 0.59
C ALA A 274 2.33 -1.43 1.22
N VAL A 275 1.13 -0.83 1.23
CA VAL A 275 -0.04 -1.46 1.87
C VAL A 275 -0.45 -2.73 1.13
N GLY A 276 -0.52 -3.84 1.85
CA GLY A 276 -0.78 -5.17 1.29
C GLY A 276 0.44 -5.83 0.64
N ASN A 277 1.61 -5.19 0.68
CA ASN A 277 2.88 -5.72 0.15
C ASN A 277 3.86 -6.05 1.29
N ILE A 278 4.10 -5.10 2.20
CA ILE A 278 5.01 -5.24 3.35
C ILE A 278 4.25 -5.13 4.67
N GLU A 279 4.87 -5.60 5.76
CA GLU A 279 4.34 -5.34 7.11
C GLU A 279 4.54 -3.87 7.48
N LEU A 280 3.48 -3.23 7.98
CA LEU A 280 3.47 -1.82 8.36
C LEU A 280 3.17 -1.67 9.86
N ARG A 281 3.83 -0.70 10.51
CA ARG A 281 3.58 -0.35 11.92
C ARG A 281 3.50 1.17 12.10
N LEU A 282 2.57 1.83 11.39
CA LEU A 282 2.54 3.30 11.29
C LEU A 282 2.48 4.02 12.64
N GLN A 283 1.68 3.50 13.59
CA GLN A 283 1.63 4.07 14.94
C GLN A 283 2.96 3.88 15.69
N GLU A 284 3.54 2.68 15.65
CA GLU A 284 4.78 2.37 16.37
C GLU A 284 5.97 3.17 15.82
N TRP A 285 6.03 3.33 14.50
CA TRP A 285 7.05 4.12 13.82
C TRP A 285 6.90 5.62 14.06
N GLY A 286 5.74 6.08 14.55
CA GLY A 286 5.49 7.49 14.77
C GLY A 286 5.31 8.28 13.48
N VAL A 287 4.73 7.69 12.44
CA VAL A 287 4.41 8.37 11.18
C VAL A 287 3.22 9.32 11.41
N ASP A 288 3.29 10.58 10.98
CA ASP A 288 2.24 11.58 11.25
C ASP A 288 0.98 11.35 10.41
N PHE A 289 1.16 11.06 9.12
CA PHE A 289 0.07 10.66 8.23
C PHE A 289 0.58 9.72 7.13
N ALA A 290 -0.34 8.98 6.52
CA ALA A 290 -0.03 8.19 5.33
C ALA A 290 -1.24 8.06 4.42
N CYS A 291 -1.03 7.92 3.11
CA CYS A 291 -2.08 7.67 2.13
C CYS A 291 -1.72 6.49 1.24
N TRP A 292 -2.71 5.77 0.73
CA TRP A 292 -2.48 4.66 -0.21
C TRP A 292 -3.64 4.50 -1.18
N CYS A 293 -3.34 4.04 -2.39
CA CYS A 293 -4.38 3.54 -3.28
C CYS A 293 -4.77 2.11 -2.91
N THR A 294 -5.94 1.66 -3.36
CA THR A 294 -6.47 0.32 -3.09
C THR A 294 -6.51 -0.58 -4.33
N TYR A 295 -6.24 -0.02 -5.51
CA TYR A 295 -6.34 -0.74 -6.77
C TYR A 295 -5.09 -1.57 -7.13
N LYS A 296 -3.97 -1.40 -6.42
CA LYS A 296 -2.73 -2.17 -6.59
C LYS A 296 -2.82 -3.50 -5.82
N TYR A 297 -1.92 -3.74 -4.86
CA TYR A 297 -1.89 -4.96 -4.04
C TYR A 297 -3.19 -5.24 -3.30
N LEU A 298 -3.94 -4.19 -2.95
CA LEU A 298 -5.24 -4.31 -2.30
C LEU A 298 -6.39 -4.67 -3.24
N ASN A 299 -6.17 -5.01 -4.52
CA ASN A 299 -7.13 -5.72 -5.37
C ASN A 299 -8.55 -5.12 -5.40
N SER A 300 -8.70 -3.80 -5.27
CA SER A 300 -10.02 -3.17 -5.10
C SER A 300 -10.63 -2.66 -6.41
N GLY A 301 -10.02 -2.97 -7.54
CA GLY A 301 -10.48 -2.55 -8.87
C GLY A 301 -10.02 -1.14 -9.27
N PRO A 302 -10.13 -0.80 -10.56
CA PRO A 302 -9.51 0.40 -11.15
C PRO A 302 -10.11 1.68 -10.55
N GLY A 303 -9.24 2.57 -10.06
CA GLY A 303 -9.64 3.87 -9.53
C GLY A 303 -10.49 3.81 -8.24
N ALA A 304 -10.47 2.69 -7.52
CA ALA A 304 -11.17 2.54 -6.25
C ALA A 304 -10.70 3.55 -5.18
N LEU A 305 -11.52 3.72 -4.14
CA LEU A 305 -11.23 4.69 -3.07
C LEU A 305 -9.88 4.42 -2.40
N SER A 306 -9.10 5.47 -2.17
CA SER A 306 -7.86 5.39 -1.40
C SER A 306 -8.10 5.37 0.11
N GLY A 307 -7.11 4.88 0.86
CA GLY A 307 -7.06 5.03 2.30
C GLY A 307 -6.19 6.23 2.71
N ALA A 308 -6.49 6.78 3.88
CA ALA A 308 -5.69 7.75 4.59
C ALA A 308 -5.58 7.36 6.07
N TYR A 309 -4.43 7.64 6.66
CA TYR A 309 -4.09 7.42 8.05
C TYR A 309 -3.64 8.72 8.71
N LEU A 310 -4.03 8.93 9.95
CA LEU A 310 -3.54 10.01 10.80
C LEU A 310 -3.10 9.43 12.15
N HIS A 311 -1.90 9.80 12.62
CA HIS A 311 -1.38 9.32 13.88
C HIS A 311 -2.30 9.64 15.06
N GLY A 312 -2.36 8.74 16.04
CA GLY A 312 -3.19 8.93 17.24
C GLY A 312 -2.90 10.20 18.04
N ARG A 313 -1.70 10.77 17.90
CA ARG A 313 -1.28 12.01 18.56
C ARG A 313 -1.98 13.26 18.01
N HIS A 314 -2.53 13.18 16.81
CA HIS A 314 -3.19 14.30 16.09
C HIS A 314 -4.73 14.23 16.17
N ARG A 315 -5.31 13.25 16.88
CA ARG A 315 -6.76 12.97 16.93
C ARG A 315 -7.63 14.14 17.39
N HIS A 316 -7.15 14.87 18.39
CA HIS A 316 -7.88 15.95 19.06
C HIS A 316 -7.44 17.34 18.60
N ALA A 317 -6.54 17.41 17.61
CA ALA A 317 -6.12 18.68 17.06
C ALA A 317 -7.24 19.22 16.16
N SER A 318 -8.30 19.77 16.77
CA SER A 318 -9.30 20.62 16.11
C SER A 318 -8.66 21.82 15.38
N GLU A 319 -7.38 22.08 15.66
CA GLU A 319 -6.56 23.15 15.10
C GLU A 319 -5.81 22.78 13.82
N LEU A 320 -5.71 21.50 13.43
CA LEU A 320 -5.03 21.17 12.16
C LEU A 320 -5.79 21.78 10.99
N PRO A 321 -5.13 22.61 10.15
CA PRO A 321 -5.75 23.18 8.96
C PRO A 321 -6.32 22.09 8.07
N ARG A 322 -7.56 22.28 7.58
CA ARG A 322 -8.24 21.33 6.70
C ARG A 322 -9.30 22.02 5.87
N PHE A 323 -9.63 21.41 4.73
CA PHE A 323 -10.88 21.73 4.04
C PHE A 323 -12.02 20.92 4.66
N ALA A 324 -13.04 21.63 5.15
CA ALA A 324 -14.19 21.02 5.78
C ALA A 324 -15.23 20.59 4.74
N GLY A 325 -15.86 19.45 4.98
CA GLY A 325 -17.07 19.03 4.28
C GLY A 325 -18.01 18.28 5.22
N TRP A 326 -19.28 18.19 4.84
CA TRP A 326 -20.35 17.73 5.75
C TRP A 326 -20.14 16.31 6.28
N TRP A 327 -19.40 15.46 5.56
CA TRP A 327 -19.11 14.11 6.03
C TRP A 327 -17.98 14.07 7.06
N GLY A 328 -17.10 15.06 7.04
CA GLY A 328 -16.09 15.29 8.09
C GLY A 328 -16.71 15.82 9.39
N HIS A 329 -17.96 16.28 9.35
CA HIS A 329 -18.69 16.73 10.54
C HIS A 329 -19.06 15.56 11.45
N GLU A 330 -19.06 15.79 12.75
CA GLU A 330 -19.35 14.78 13.77
C GLU A 330 -20.66 14.04 13.49
N ARG A 331 -20.62 12.71 13.59
CA ARG A 331 -21.72 11.87 13.16
C ARG A 331 -23.03 12.15 13.93
N ALA A 332 -22.92 12.51 15.21
CA ALA A 332 -24.06 12.72 16.10
C ALA A 332 -24.94 13.92 15.71
N SER A 333 -24.34 15.00 15.20
CA SER A 333 -25.05 16.23 14.85
C SER A 333 -25.07 16.51 13.34
N ARG A 334 -24.46 15.65 12.49
CA ARG A 334 -24.37 15.84 11.03
C ARG A 334 -25.70 16.18 10.34
N PHE A 335 -26.78 15.50 10.73
CA PHE A 335 -28.11 15.71 10.14
C PHE A 335 -28.93 16.81 10.82
N MET A 336 -28.40 17.48 11.84
CA MET A 336 -28.98 18.72 12.37
C MET A 336 -28.77 19.88 11.40
N MET A 337 -27.84 19.76 10.44
CA MET A 337 -27.56 20.76 9.40
C MET A 337 -27.22 22.14 9.95
N GLU A 338 -26.56 22.18 11.11
CA GLU A 338 -26.08 23.41 11.73
C GLU A 338 -24.96 24.05 10.89
N PRO A 339 -24.84 25.39 10.87
CA PRO A 339 -23.83 26.08 10.06
C PRO A 339 -22.41 25.93 10.62
N THR A 340 -22.27 25.58 11.90
CA THR A 340 -20.98 25.40 12.55
C THR A 340 -20.45 24.01 12.31
N PHE A 341 -19.29 23.91 11.66
CA PHE A 341 -18.59 22.66 11.46
C PHE A 341 -17.91 22.19 12.76
N VAL A 342 -18.20 20.94 13.16
CA VAL A 342 -17.55 20.25 14.27
C VAL A 342 -16.84 19.03 13.69
N PRO A 343 -15.50 19.03 13.59
CA PRO A 343 -14.79 17.93 12.96
C PRO A 343 -14.95 16.63 13.74
N GLN A 344 -15.08 15.52 13.03
CA GLN A 344 -14.87 14.20 13.59
C GLN A 344 -13.44 14.06 14.12
N GLU A 345 -13.30 13.25 15.18
CA GLU A 345 -12.00 12.87 15.72
C GLU A 345 -11.14 12.14 14.68
N GLY A 346 -9.85 12.45 14.67
CA GLY A 346 -8.87 11.77 13.82
C GLY A 346 -9.00 12.10 12.33
N VAL A 347 -8.54 11.17 11.50
CA VAL A 347 -8.49 11.35 10.03
C VAL A 347 -9.89 11.53 9.42
N ARG A 348 -10.94 11.06 10.10
CA ARG A 348 -12.33 11.16 9.64
C ARG A 348 -12.80 12.60 9.52
N GLY A 349 -12.21 13.53 10.27
CA GLY A 349 -12.48 14.96 10.15
C GLY A 349 -12.01 15.59 8.82
N PHE A 350 -11.26 14.86 8.00
CA PHE A 350 -10.81 15.30 6.66
C PHE A 350 -11.71 14.81 5.53
N GLN A 351 -12.78 14.07 5.83
CA GLN A 351 -13.76 13.66 4.81
C GLN A 351 -14.54 14.88 4.31
N LEU A 352 -14.65 15.00 2.99
CA LEU A 352 -15.41 16.09 2.37
C LEU A 352 -16.87 15.69 2.15
N SER A 353 -17.07 14.55 1.50
CA SER A 353 -18.37 14.06 1.04
C SER A 353 -18.66 12.65 1.54
N ASN A 354 -19.93 12.24 1.45
CA ASN A 354 -20.30 10.86 1.72
C ASN A 354 -19.54 9.90 0.79
N PRO A 355 -19.07 8.76 1.29
CA PRO A 355 -18.31 7.82 0.48
C PRO A 355 -19.20 7.15 -0.58
N SER A 356 -18.60 6.81 -1.72
CA SER A 356 -19.25 5.97 -2.73
C SER A 356 -19.30 4.52 -2.26
N VAL A 357 -20.49 4.03 -1.93
CA VAL A 357 -20.69 2.64 -1.47
C VAL A 357 -20.21 1.63 -2.51
N PHE A 358 -20.43 1.88 -3.80
CA PHE A 358 -20.01 0.98 -4.87
C PHE A 358 -18.50 0.92 -5.03
N ALA A 359 -17.80 2.06 -4.84
CA ALA A 359 -16.34 2.08 -4.87
C ALA A 359 -15.71 1.50 -3.58
N LEU A 360 -16.45 1.49 -2.48
CA LEU A 360 -16.01 0.94 -1.20
C LEU A 360 -16.26 -0.57 -1.08
N ALA A 361 -17.29 -1.10 -1.73
CA ALA A 361 -17.62 -2.52 -1.73
C ALA A 361 -16.45 -3.45 -2.13
N PRO A 362 -15.70 -3.21 -3.24
CA PRO A 362 -14.53 -4.02 -3.57
C PRO A 362 -13.39 -3.85 -2.56
N VAL A 363 -13.24 -2.67 -1.94
CA VAL A 363 -12.26 -2.44 -0.87
C VAL A 363 -12.56 -3.36 0.31
N VAL A 364 -13.80 -3.39 0.80
CA VAL A 364 -14.19 -4.27 1.92
C VAL A 364 -14.02 -5.74 1.55
N ALA A 365 -14.38 -6.14 0.33
CA ALA A 365 -14.20 -7.51 -0.16
C ALA A 365 -12.73 -7.94 -0.09
N SER A 366 -11.82 -7.09 -0.59
CA SER A 366 -10.39 -7.37 -0.59
C SER A 366 -9.79 -7.35 0.82
N LEU A 367 -10.10 -6.34 1.63
CA LEU A 367 -9.59 -6.23 3.00
C LEU A 367 -9.99 -7.43 3.87
N THR A 368 -11.16 -8.02 3.61
CA THR A 368 -11.60 -9.26 4.27
C THR A 368 -10.66 -10.43 3.93
N LEU A 369 -10.24 -10.56 2.66
CA LEU A 369 -9.26 -11.56 2.25
C LEU A 369 -7.89 -11.32 2.89
N PHE A 370 -7.46 -10.06 3.01
CA PHE A 370 -6.22 -9.71 3.71
C PHE A 370 -6.27 -10.06 5.19
N GLN A 371 -7.40 -9.83 5.86
CA GLN A 371 -7.60 -10.22 7.26
C GLN A 371 -7.55 -11.75 7.42
N GLU A 372 -8.20 -12.50 6.51
CA GLU A 372 -8.17 -13.97 6.50
C GLU A 372 -6.77 -14.51 6.18
N ALA A 373 -6.04 -13.91 5.24
CA ALA A 373 -4.73 -14.35 4.78
C ALA A 373 -3.60 -13.97 5.74
N GLY A 374 -3.66 -12.80 6.37
CA GLY A 374 -2.67 -12.30 7.33
C GLY A 374 -1.34 -11.88 6.67
N MET A 375 -0.95 -10.62 6.90
CA MET A 375 0.29 -10.05 6.33
C MET A 375 1.56 -10.86 6.59
N PRO A 376 1.82 -11.41 7.79
CA PRO A 376 3.03 -12.20 8.02
C PRO A 376 3.13 -13.45 7.12
N ARG A 377 2.01 -14.06 6.73
CA ARG A 377 2.02 -15.21 5.81
C ARG A 377 2.27 -14.74 4.37
N LEU A 378 1.61 -13.65 3.96
CA LEU A 378 1.76 -13.05 2.65
C LEU A 378 3.20 -12.61 2.39
N VAL A 379 3.83 -11.90 3.34
CA VAL A 379 5.22 -11.43 3.23
C VAL A 379 6.21 -12.58 3.15
N ARG A 380 6.03 -13.65 3.95
CA ARG A 380 6.88 -14.85 3.83
C ARG A 380 6.78 -15.49 2.46
N LYS A 381 5.55 -15.67 1.95
CA LYS A 381 5.33 -16.23 0.61
C LYS A 381 5.93 -15.34 -0.48
N SER A 382 5.71 -14.03 -0.40
CA SER A 382 6.26 -13.04 -1.33
C SER A 382 7.79 -13.11 -1.39
N ARG A 383 8.46 -13.15 -0.24
CA ARG A 383 9.91 -13.29 -0.16
C ARG A 383 10.39 -14.56 -0.84
N SER A 384 9.77 -15.71 -0.55
CA SER A 384 10.13 -16.98 -1.19
C SER A 384 9.93 -16.97 -2.71
N LEU A 385 8.84 -16.39 -3.21
CA LEU A 385 8.58 -16.25 -4.65
C LEU A 385 9.60 -15.32 -5.32
N GLY A 386 9.90 -14.16 -4.71
CA GLY A 386 10.87 -13.21 -5.25
C GLY A 386 12.30 -13.76 -5.25
N GLU A 387 12.72 -14.46 -4.19
CA GLU A 387 14.01 -15.15 -4.14
C GLU A 387 14.11 -16.28 -5.17
N TYR A 388 13.03 -17.05 -5.37
CA TYR A 388 12.98 -18.08 -6.39
C TYR A 388 13.13 -17.46 -7.79
N MET A 389 12.37 -16.40 -8.11
CA MET A 389 12.48 -15.70 -9.40
C MET A 389 13.87 -15.10 -9.62
N ALA A 390 14.45 -14.44 -8.61
CA ALA A 390 15.80 -13.88 -8.69
C ALA A 390 16.85 -14.96 -9.00
N ARG A 391 16.78 -16.11 -8.32
CA ARG A 391 17.69 -17.24 -8.58
C ARG A 391 17.55 -17.78 -10.01
N LEU A 392 16.32 -17.85 -10.54
CA LEU A 392 16.11 -18.26 -11.93
C LEU A 392 16.70 -17.24 -12.90
N LEU A 393 16.44 -15.95 -12.72
CA LEU A 393 16.99 -14.88 -13.57
C LEU A 393 18.52 -14.90 -13.55
N SER A 394 19.15 -14.91 -12.36
CA SER A 394 20.61 -14.96 -12.25
C SER A 394 21.22 -16.24 -12.83
N HIS A 395 20.49 -17.35 -12.88
CA HIS A 395 20.98 -18.59 -13.45
C HIS A 395 20.86 -18.64 -14.98
N PHE A 396 19.75 -18.16 -15.54
CA PHE A 396 19.46 -18.26 -16.96
C PHE A 396 19.85 -17.06 -17.79
N LEU A 397 19.86 -15.89 -17.17
CA LEU A 397 20.09 -14.60 -17.80
C LEU A 397 21.16 -13.79 -17.06
N PRO A 398 22.31 -14.39 -16.65
CA PRO A 398 23.30 -13.73 -15.80
C PRO A 398 23.93 -12.49 -16.42
N ASN A 399 23.97 -12.40 -17.75
CA ASN A 399 24.60 -11.30 -18.48
C ASN A 399 23.58 -10.47 -19.29
N GLU A 400 22.32 -10.91 -19.31
CA GLU A 400 21.24 -10.35 -20.12
C GLU A 400 20.26 -9.53 -19.26
N VAL A 401 20.12 -9.84 -17.97
CA VAL A 401 19.19 -9.17 -17.06
C VAL A 401 19.90 -8.70 -15.79
N ALA A 402 19.80 -7.40 -15.50
CA ALA A 402 20.20 -6.82 -14.23
C ALA A 402 18.97 -6.60 -13.33
N VAL A 403 19.02 -7.14 -12.12
CA VAL A 403 18.01 -6.90 -11.08
C VAL A 403 18.39 -5.63 -10.33
N LEU A 404 17.57 -4.58 -10.47
CA LEU A 404 17.78 -3.30 -9.77
C LEU A 404 17.29 -3.36 -8.33
N THR A 405 16.34 -4.25 -8.04
CA THR A 405 15.67 -4.32 -6.74
C THR A 405 16.62 -4.84 -5.64
N PRO A 406 16.81 -4.08 -4.53
CA PRO A 406 17.71 -4.49 -3.45
C PRO A 406 17.17 -5.67 -2.63
N GLU A 407 17.93 -6.13 -1.63
CA GLU A 407 17.47 -7.19 -0.71
C GLU A 407 16.34 -6.71 0.21
N ALA A 408 16.40 -5.47 0.67
CA ALA A 408 15.32 -4.82 1.41
C ALA A 408 14.23 -4.35 0.44
N ARG A 409 13.33 -5.27 0.07
CA ARG A 409 12.33 -5.05 -0.99
C ARG A 409 10.93 -5.52 -0.64
N GLY A 410 9.96 -4.97 -1.38
CA GLY A 410 8.62 -5.52 -1.48
C GLY A 410 8.59 -6.77 -2.37
N CYS A 411 7.42 -7.09 -2.93
CA CYS A 411 7.29 -8.23 -3.83
C CYS A 411 7.81 -7.97 -5.26
N GLN A 412 8.25 -6.76 -5.58
CA GLN A 412 8.86 -6.40 -6.86
C GLN A 412 10.23 -7.08 -7.03
N LEU A 413 10.69 -7.22 -8.27
CA LEU A 413 12.04 -7.70 -8.60
C LEU A 413 12.61 -6.95 -9.80
#